data_AF-A0A968WY10-F1
#
_entry.id   AF-A0A968WY10-F1
#
_cell.length_a   1.000
_cell.length_b   1.000
_cell.length_c   1.000
_cell.angle_alpha   90.00
_cell.angle_beta   90.00
_cell.angle_gamma   90.00
#
_symmetry.space_group_name_H-M   'P 1'
#
loop_
_entity.id
_entity.type
_entity.pdbx_description
1 polymer ?
#
loop_
_entity_poly.entity_id
_entity_poly.type
_entity_poly.pdbx_seq_one_letter_code
_entity_poly.pdbx_strand_id
1 'polypeptide(L)'
;MVLQPRSSYFGKIDFGVGGEPTDNLLVLSFIKGKAGWLYDRADFVNLMSLPAVRKELAAGNLKYLKETLEAQPSGKVPTTPIAVKKAKYIAKAYVFCPGREVELQINKVSRHRFANAKEAQVVIGGALDGPNEIQYTIKKLQGGTGKEAMTIRVYLMSETPGVKPAKVFEYQVEEGQKAKTVNTEVFSVEADAVSKIR
;
A
#
# COMPACT_ATOMS: atom_id res chain seq x y z
N MET A 1 2.37 8.27 26.98
CA MET A 1 3.29 7.31 26.31
C MET A 1 2.50 6.04 26.04
N VAL A 2 2.27 5.68 24.77
CA VAL A 2 1.51 4.45 24.46
C VAL A 2 2.49 3.29 24.35
N LEU A 3 2.26 2.25 25.14
CA LEU A 3 3.09 1.05 25.14
C LEU A 3 2.51 0.08 24.10
N GLN A 4 3.33 -0.35 23.14
CA GLN A 4 3.06 -1.51 22.28
C GLN A 4 3.99 -2.64 22.73
N PRO A 5 3.69 -3.36 23.82
CA PRO A 5 4.54 -4.44 24.28
C PRO A 5 4.58 -5.55 23.25
N ARG A 6 5.72 -6.25 23.22
CA ARG A 6 5.94 -7.41 22.38
C ARG A 6 6.30 -8.62 23.23
N SER A 7 5.84 -9.79 22.81
CA SER A 7 6.24 -11.08 23.35
C SER A 7 6.89 -11.88 22.24
N SER A 8 8.01 -12.56 22.54
CA SER A 8 8.79 -13.30 21.56
C SER A 8 8.84 -14.77 21.96
N TYR A 9 8.53 -15.66 21.02
CA TYR A 9 8.64 -17.11 21.15
C TYR A 9 9.67 -17.63 20.15
N PHE A 10 10.66 -18.37 20.63
CA PHE A 10 11.63 -19.09 19.80
C PHE A 10 11.35 -20.60 19.89
N GLY A 11 11.15 -21.23 18.74
CA GLY A 11 10.93 -22.67 18.65
C GLY A 11 10.22 -23.08 17.37
N LYS A 12 9.71 -24.31 17.34
CA LYS A 12 8.95 -24.84 16.21
C LYS A 12 7.56 -24.21 16.16
N ILE A 13 7.24 -23.57 15.05
CA ILE A 13 5.95 -22.89 14.83
C ILE A 13 5.21 -23.63 13.71
N ASP A 14 4.11 -24.30 14.06
CA ASP A 14 3.27 -25.02 13.11
C ASP A 14 2.07 -24.15 12.70
N PHE A 15 1.97 -23.86 11.41
CA PHE A 15 0.86 -23.11 10.82
C PHE A 15 -0.20 -24.02 10.18
N GLY A 16 -0.08 -25.35 10.29
CA GLY A 16 -1.00 -26.31 9.69
C GLY A 16 -0.90 -26.42 8.17
N VAL A 17 0.22 -26.01 7.57
CA VAL A 17 0.46 -26.00 6.11
C VAL A 17 1.27 -27.21 5.60
N GLY A 18 1.58 -28.16 6.49
CA GLY A 18 2.41 -29.35 6.20
C GLY A 18 3.92 -29.09 6.29
N GLY A 19 4.71 -30.17 6.37
CA GLY A 19 6.17 -30.14 6.55
C GLY A 19 6.63 -30.29 8.00
N GLU A 20 7.95 -30.32 8.23
CA GLU A 20 8.52 -30.31 9.59
C GLU A 20 8.99 -28.89 9.97
N PRO A 21 8.34 -28.23 10.95
CA PRO A 21 8.74 -26.91 11.37
C PRO A 21 10.14 -26.91 12.01
N THR A 22 10.98 -25.97 11.60
CA THR A 22 12.26 -25.67 12.24
C THR A 22 12.13 -24.58 13.28
N ASP A 23 13.14 -24.41 14.14
CA ASP A 23 13.15 -23.33 15.13
C ASP A 23 13.22 -21.96 14.45
N ASN A 24 12.19 -21.16 14.69
CA ASN A 24 12.01 -19.81 14.16
C ASN A 24 11.50 -18.90 15.28
N LEU A 25 11.38 -17.61 14.98
CA LEU A 25 10.92 -16.61 15.95
C LEU A 25 9.50 -16.14 15.59
N LEU A 26 8.60 -16.16 16.57
CA LEU A 26 7.27 -15.56 16.52
C LEU A 26 7.22 -14.38 17.47
N VAL A 27 6.92 -13.19 16.94
CA VAL A 27 6.81 -11.96 17.73
C VAL A 27 5.35 -11.51 17.75
N LEU A 28 4.73 -11.51 18.93
CA LEU A 28 3.37 -11.03 19.14
C LEU A 28 3.40 -9.58 19.61
N SER A 29 2.62 -8.73 18.97
CA SER A 29 2.43 -7.33 19.38
C SER A 29 1.06 -7.12 19.99
N PHE A 30 0.98 -6.26 21.00
CA PHE A 30 -0.26 -5.88 21.66
C PHE A 30 -0.38 -4.37 21.78
N ILE A 31 -1.61 -3.88 21.89
CA ILE A 31 -1.92 -2.45 22.11
C ILE A 31 -2.67 -2.30 23.44
N LYS A 32 -2.36 -1.26 24.20
CA LYS A 32 -3.13 -0.94 25.41
C LYS A 32 -4.48 -0.32 25.03
N GLY A 33 -5.55 -1.10 25.13
CA GLY A 33 -6.94 -0.64 25.02
C GLY A 33 -7.49 -0.16 26.37
N LYS A 34 -8.73 0.36 26.36
CA LYS A 34 -9.42 0.85 27.58
C LYS A 34 -9.63 -0.25 28.64
N ALA A 35 -9.91 -1.48 28.21
CA ALA A 35 -10.25 -2.61 29.08
C ALA A 35 -9.11 -3.62 29.30
N GLY A 36 -7.93 -3.41 28.69
CA GLY A 36 -6.85 -4.38 28.75
C GLY A 36 -5.89 -4.31 27.56
N TRP A 37 -5.06 -5.33 27.42
CA TRP A 37 -4.20 -5.50 26.25
C TRP A 37 -4.99 -6.17 25.13
N LEU A 38 -4.97 -5.56 23.95
CA LEU A 38 -5.58 -6.10 22.74
C LEU A 38 -4.50 -6.68 21.85
N TYR A 39 -4.77 -7.83 21.24
CA TYR A 39 -3.90 -8.39 20.21
C TYR A 39 -3.88 -7.47 18.98
N ASP A 40 -2.70 -7.29 18.39
CA ASP A 40 -2.47 -6.45 17.22
C ASP A 40 -2.02 -7.29 16.01
N ARG A 41 -0.82 -7.89 16.10
CA ARG A 41 -0.24 -8.71 15.02
C ARG A 41 0.70 -9.78 15.55
N ALA A 42 0.99 -10.76 14.69
CA ALA A 42 2.00 -11.79 14.87
C ALA A 42 2.98 -11.75 13.69
N ASP A 43 4.27 -11.58 13.99
CA ASP A 43 5.35 -11.54 13.02
C ASP A 43 6.15 -12.84 13.07
N PHE A 44 6.24 -13.52 11.93
CA PHE A 44 7.07 -14.70 11.77
C PHE A 44 8.42 -14.30 11.16
N VAL A 45 9.51 -14.59 11.87
CA VAL A 45 10.87 -14.37 11.39
C VAL A 45 11.49 -15.72 11.08
N ASN A 46 11.69 -15.96 9.79
CA ASN A 46 12.36 -17.16 9.30
C ASN A 46 13.87 -17.07 9.58
N LEU A 47 14.38 -17.96 10.42
CA LEU A 47 15.78 -18.02 10.84
C LEU A 47 16.60 -19.07 10.07
N MET A 48 16.05 -19.68 9.01
CA MET A 48 16.76 -20.72 8.25
C MET A 48 18.10 -20.22 7.69
N SER A 49 18.15 -18.97 7.21
CA SER A 49 19.38 -18.33 6.71
C SER A 49 20.26 -17.75 7.82
N LEU A 50 19.87 -17.85 9.10
CA LEU A 50 20.55 -17.27 10.25
C LEU A 50 20.89 -18.36 11.31
N PRO A 51 21.72 -19.36 10.98
CA PRO A 51 22.02 -20.48 11.88
C PRO A 51 22.73 -20.06 13.17
N ALA A 52 23.57 -19.01 13.12
CA ALA A 52 24.22 -18.45 14.29
C ALA A 52 23.20 -17.88 15.29
N VAL A 53 22.21 -17.14 14.80
CA VAL A 53 21.12 -16.57 15.61
C VAL A 53 20.30 -17.67 16.25
N ARG A 54 19.98 -18.75 15.53
CA ARG A 54 19.29 -19.91 16.10
C ARG A 54 20.06 -20.53 17.26
N LYS A 55 21.38 -20.70 17.11
CA LYS A 55 22.23 -21.25 18.17
C LYS A 55 22.27 -20.34 19.40
N GLU A 56 22.35 -19.03 19.18
CA GLU A 56 22.30 -18.03 20.25
C GLU A 56 20.97 -18.06 21.00
N LEU A 57 19.83 -18.02 20.28
CA LEU A 57 18.50 -18.06 20.88
C LEU A 57 18.25 -19.38 21.62
N ALA A 58 18.68 -20.51 21.07
CA ALA A 58 18.61 -21.82 21.74
C ALA A 58 19.43 -21.87 23.03
N ALA A 59 20.53 -21.10 23.12
CA ALA A 59 21.33 -20.95 24.32
C ALA A 59 20.78 -19.88 25.30
N GLY A 60 19.60 -19.31 25.02
CA GLY A 60 19.01 -18.24 25.83
C GLY A 60 19.68 -16.87 25.65
N ASN A 61 20.54 -16.71 24.65
CA ASN A 61 21.17 -15.43 24.35
C ASN A 61 20.17 -14.51 23.62
N LEU A 62 19.67 -13.51 24.33
CA LEU A 62 18.65 -12.58 23.84
C LEU A 62 19.23 -11.40 23.04
N LYS A 63 20.53 -11.41 22.69
CA LYS A 63 21.18 -10.33 21.94
C LYS A 63 20.41 -9.96 20.67
N TYR A 64 20.03 -10.97 19.87
CA TYR A 64 19.27 -10.76 18.65
C TYR A 64 17.96 -10.00 18.89
N LEU A 65 17.19 -10.36 19.93
CA LEU A 65 15.93 -9.67 20.27
C LEU A 65 16.15 -8.23 20.75
N LYS A 66 17.30 -7.95 21.37
CA LYS A 66 17.68 -6.61 21.84
C LYS A 66 18.19 -5.72 20.72
N GLU A 67 18.75 -6.27 19.65
CA GLU A 67 19.34 -5.47 18.56
C GLU A 67 18.38 -5.31 17.36
N THR A 68 17.39 -6.20 17.23
CA THR A 68 16.47 -6.24 16.08
C THR A 68 15.22 -5.41 16.36
N LEU A 69 14.97 -4.37 15.55
CA LEU A 69 13.83 -3.45 15.72
C LEU A 69 12.47 -4.16 15.60
N GLU A 70 12.41 -5.25 14.83
CA GLU A 70 11.24 -6.11 14.66
C GLU A 70 10.89 -6.88 15.94
N ALA A 71 11.83 -7.09 16.85
CA ALA A 71 11.58 -7.70 18.16
C ALA A 71 11.30 -6.67 19.27
N GLN A 72 11.65 -5.40 19.06
CA GLN A 72 11.53 -4.34 20.06
C GLN A 72 10.16 -3.64 20.08
N PRO A 73 9.62 -3.27 21.26
CA PRO A 73 8.45 -2.41 21.37
C PRO A 73 8.64 -1.10 20.60
N SER A 74 7.77 -0.80 19.64
CA SER A 74 7.89 0.44 18.86
C SER A 74 7.42 1.69 19.63
N GLY A 75 6.63 1.49 20.69
CA GLY A 75 5.95 2.57 21.42
C GLY A 75 4.91 3.34 20.57
N LYS A 76 4.62 2.87 19.36
CA LYS A 76 3.69 3.49 18.43
C LYS A 76 2.51 2.56 18.21
N VAL A 77 1.30 3.10 18.37
CA VAL A 77 0.09 2.38 17.96
C VAL A 77 0.12 2.29 16.44
N PRO A 78 0.03 1.10 15.84
CA PRO A 78 -0.16 0.96 14.41
C PRO A 78 -1.38 1.76 13.97
N THR A 79 -1.28 2.45 12.86
CA THR A 79 -2.44 3.14 12.29
C THR A 79 -3.51 2.10 11.97
N THR A 80 -4.71 2.26 12.52
CA THR A 80 -5.86 1.43 12.13
C THR A 80 -6.01 1.47 10.62
N PRO A 81 -5.98 0.32 9.93
CA PRO A 81 -6.24 0.28 8.49
C PRO A 81 -7.57 0.96 8.19
N ILE A 82 -7.60 1.78 7.14
CA ILE A 82 -8.85 2.44 6.75
C ILE A 82 -9.77 1.36 6.18
N ALA A 83 -10.96 1.22 6.77
CA ALA A 83 -11.99 0.35 6.23
C ALA A 83 -12.40 0.84 4.84
N VAL A 84 -12.12 0.03 3.82
CA VAL A 84 -12.45 0.34 2.44
C VAL A 84 -13.91 -0.05 2.19
N LYS A 85 -14.71 0.91 1.73
CA LYS A 85 -16.10 0.63 1.32
C LYS A 85 -16.10 -0.28 0.09
N LYS A 86 -17.18 -1.06 -0.08
CA LYS A 86 -17.37 -1.85 -1.30
C LYS A 86 -17.34 -0.92 -2.52
N ALA A 87 -16.53 -1.27 -3.52
CA ALA A 87 -16.49 -0.55 -4.78
C ALA A 87 -17.85 -0.63 -5.47
N LYS A 88 -18.34 0.50 -6.00
CA LYS A 88 -19.51 0.49 -6.88
C LYS A 88 -19.11 0.21 -8.33
N TYR A 89 -17.97 0.76 -8.75
CA TYR A 89 -17.40 0.54 -10.08
C TYR A 89 -15.93 0.12 -9.95
N ILE A 90 -15.50 -0.80 -10.82
CA ILE A 90 -14.09 -1.14 -10.98
C ILE A 90 -13.39 0.07 -11.59
N ALA A 91 -12.34 0.58 -10.94
CA ALA A 91 -11.56 1.70 -11.45
C ALA A 91 -10.08 1.34 -11.59
N LYS A 92 -9.43 1.93 -12.60
CA LYS A 92 -7.98 1.85 -12.81
C LYS A 92 -7.38 3.24 -12.96
N ALA A 93 -6.28 3.48 -12.26
CA ALA A 93 -5.44 4.66 -12.45
C ALA A 93 -4.37 4.33 -13.50
N TYR A 94 -4.41 5.02 -14.63
CA TYR A 94 -3.41 4.95 -15.69
C TYR A 94 -2.47 6.15 -15.60
N VAL A 95 -1.16 5.88 -15.57
CA VAL A 95 -0.14 6.93 -15.53
C VAL A 95 0.91 6.69 -16.60
N PHE A 96 1.19 7.75 -17.35
CA PHE A 96 2.35 7.86 -18.24
C PHE A 96 3.23 9.00 -17.72
N CYS A 97 4.41 8.68 -17.17
CA CYS A 97 5.27 9.66 -16.51
C CYS A 97 6.78 9.45 -16.80
N PRO A 98 7.20 9.52 -18.08
CA PRO A 98 8.62 9.40 -18.42
C PRO A 98 9.46 10.45 -17.68
N GLY A 99 10.62 10.04 -17.16
CA GLY A 99 11.56 10.91 -16.43
C GLY A 99 11.05 11.47 -15.10
N ARG A 100 9.89 11.01 -14.61
CA ARG A 100 9.23 11.50 -13.40
C ARG A 100 8.71 10.35 -12.54
N GLU A 101 8.54 10.66 -11.26
CA GLU A 101 7.82 9.85 -10.29
C GLU A 101 6.50 10.53 -9.95
N VAL A 102 5.42 9.74 -9.89
CA VAL A 102 4.08 10.16 -9.49
C VAL A 102 3.65 9.33 -8.30
N GLU A 103 3.49 9.98 -7.16
CA GLU A 103 2.77 9.43 -6.00
C GLU A 103 1.31 9.85 -6.13
N LEU A 104 0.39 8.89 -6.16
CA LEU A 104 -1.03 9.11 -6.41
C LEU A 104 -1.85 8.52 -5.26
N GLN A 105 -2.87 9.25 -4.82
CA GLN A 105 -3.83 8.78 -3.83
C GLN A 105 -5.26 9.06 -4.31
N ILE A 106 -6.13 8.04 -4.29
CA ILE A 106 -7.54 8.16 -4.68
C ILE A 106 -8.43 7.82 -3.48
N ASN A 107 -9.44 8.67 -3.24
CA ASN A 107 -10.43 8.56 -2.16
C ASN A 107 -9.80 8.34 -0.78
N LYS A 108 -8.58 8.86 -0.58
CA LYS A 108 -7.74 8.71 0.62
C LYS A 108 -7.35 7.27 0.97
N VAL A 109 -7.80 6.27 0.20
CA VAL A 109 -7.61 4.83 0.51
C VAL A 109 -6.65 4.13 -0.44
N SER A 110 -6.67 4.47 -1.74
CA SER A 110 -5.85 3.78 -2.73
C SER A 110 -4.59 4.59 -3.01
N ARG A 111 -3.43 4.09 -2.61
CA ARG A 111 -2.13 4.74 -2.81
C ARG A 111 -1.33 3.99 -3.87
N HIS A 112 -0.71 4.75 -4.77
CA HIS A 112 0.06 4.24 -5.88
C HIS A 112 1.36 5.03 -6.02
N ARG A 113 2.39 4.38 -6.57
CA ARG A 113 3.63 5.01 -6.99
C ARG A 113 3.96 4.53 -8.40
N PHE A 114 4.23 5.48 -9.28
CA PHE A 114 4.65 5.25 -10.66
C PHE A 114 5.98 5.95 -10.87
N ALA A 115 6.98 5.29 -11.43
CA ALA A 115 8.29 5.89 -11.66
C ALA A 115 8.76 5.52 -13.07
N ASN A 116 8.94 6.54 -13.93
CA ASN A 116 9.31 6.35 -15.33
C ASN A 116 8.44 5.31 -16.05
N ALA A 117 7.12 5.37 -15.85
CA ALA A 117 6.20 4.28 -16.17
C ALA A 117 5.18 4.65 -17.26
N LYS A 118 4.62 3.61 -17.89
CA LYS A 118 3.43 3.65 -18.75
C LYS A 118 2.54 2.46 -18.41
N GLU A 119 1.74 2.59 -17.37
CA GLU A 119 0.99 1.46 -16.82
C GLU A 119 -0.33 1.88 -16.17
N ALA A 120 -1.15 0.89 -15.83
CA ALA A 120 -2.38 1.08 -15.07
C ALA A 120 -2.43 0.16 -13.87
N GLN A 121 -2.84 0.70 -12.72
CA GLN A 121 -3.04 -0.03 -11.48
C GLN A 121 -4.51 0.02 -11.05
N VAL A 122 -5.00 -1.04 -10.40
CA VAL A 122 -6.38 -1.11 -9.87
C VAL A 122 -6.52 -0.21 -8.66
N VAL A 123 -7.61 0.56 -8.59
CA VAL A 123 -7.92 1.43 -7.45
C VAL A 123 -8.60 0.61 -6.35
N ILE A 124 -7.98 0.56 -5.16
CA ILE A 124 -8.55 -0.05 -3.96
C ILE A 124 -9.82 0.71 -3.56
N GLY A 125 -10.94 0.00 -3.43
CA GLY A 125 -12.26 0.59 -3.18
C GLY A 125 -12.96 1.13 -4.43
N GLY A 126 -12.33 1.05 -5.60
CA GLY A 126 -12.90 1.47 -6.88
C GLY A 126 -13.33 2.93 -6.90
N ALA A 127 -14.36 3.22 -7.70
CA ALA A 127 -15.02 4.53 -7.74
C ALA A 127 -16.47 4.45 -7.22
N LEU A 128 -16.96 5.57 -6.70
CA LEU A 128 -18.32 5.76 -6.18
C LEU A 128 -19.10 6.72 -7.08
N ASP A 129 -20.43 6.74 -6.99
CA ASP A 129 -21.21 7.78 -7.69
C ASP A 129 -20.91 9.18 -7.12
N GLY A 130 -20.99 10.19 -7.99
CA GLY A 130 -20.73 11.57 -7.59
C GLY A 130 -19.25 11.79 -7.28
N PRO A 131 -18.92 12.64 -6.29
CA PRO A 131 -17.56 13.14 -6.11
C PRO A 131 -16.60 12.07 -5.60
N ASN A 132 -15.46 11.95 -6.28
CA ASN A 132 -14.29 11.17 -5.89
C ASN A 132 -13.08 12.12 -5.83
N GLU A 133 -12.17 11.89 -4.89
CA GLU A 133 -11.00 12.74 -4.68
C GLU A 133 -9.74 12.07 -5.26
N ILE A 134 -8.91 12.85 -5.95
CA ILE A 134 -7.58 12.43 -6.41
C ILE A 134 -6.53 13.42 -5.93
N GLN A 135 -5.47 12.91 -5.32
CA GLN A 135 -4.31 13.68 -4.90
C GLN A 135 -3.09 13.12 -5.59
N TYR A 136 -2.21 13.97 -6.09
CA TYR A 136 -0.96 13.51 -6.67
C TYR A 136 0.20 14.44 -6.35
N THR A 137 1.37 13.84 -6.26
CA THR A 137 2.66 14.52 -6.19
C THR A 137 3.55 14.03 -7.32
N ILE A 138 4.16 14.95 -8.06
CA ILE A 138 5.01 14.68 -9.21
C ILE A 138 6.41 15.19 -8.87
N LYS A 139 7.39 14.30 -8.93
CA LYS A 139 8.80 14.59 -8.71
C LYS A 139 9.60 14.23 -9.95
N LYS A 140 10.61 15.03 -10.26
CA LYS A 140 11.57 14.69 -11.31
C LYS A 140 12.48 13.56 -10.81
N LEU A 141 12.75 12.56 -11.64
CA LEU A 141 13.72 11.52 -11.34
C LEU A 141 15.13 11.97 -11.70
N GLN A 142 16.14 11.42 -11.01
CA GLN A 142 17.54 11.66 -11.34
C GLN A 142 17.82 11.21 -12.77
N GLY A 143 18.44 12.08 -13.58
CA GLY A 143 18.71 11.83 -15.01
C GLY A 143 17.53 12.10 -15.95
N GLY A 144 16.30 12.32 -15.46
CA GLY A 144 15.18 12.74 -16.31
C GLY A 144 15.34 14.19 -16.80
N THR A 145 14.66 14.60 -17.87
CA THR A 145 14.56 16.03 -18.20
C THR A 145 13.42 16.68 -17.42
N GLY A 146 12.33 15.93 -17.20
CA GLY A 146 11.11 16.42 -16.55
C GLY A 146 10.32 17.35 -17.46
N LYS A 147 10.57 17.30 -18.78
CA LYS A 147 9.91 18.10 -19.81
C LYS A 147 9.05 17.26 -20.76
N GLU A 148 9.19 15.95 -20.71
CA GLU A 148 8.45 15.01 -21.54
C GLU A 148 6.94 15.12 -21.27
N ALA A 149 6.10 14.76 -22.25
CA ALA A 149 4.66 14.70 -22.02
C ALA A 149 4.32 13.70 -20.91
N MET A 150 3.27 13.98 -20.13
CA MET A 150 2.79 13.06 -19.09
C MET A 150 1.26 13.11 -18.94
N THR A 151 0.70 12.02 -18.44
CA THR A 151 -0.74 11.92 -18.16
C THR A 151 -1.02 11.14 -16.88
N ILE A 152 -2.05 11.56 -16.15
CA ILE A 152 -2.68 10.82 -15.06
C ILE A 152 -4.16 10.72 -15.44
N ARG A 153 -4.68 9.50 -15.54
CA ARG A 153 -6.07 9.23 -15.91
C ARG A 153 -6.70 8.24 -14.96
N VAL A 154 -7.99 8.41 -14.71
CA VAL A 154 -8.79 7.39 -14.03
C VAL A 154 -9.84 6.89 -15.01
N TYR A 155 -9.90 5.57 -15.14
CA TYR A 155 -10.87 4.87 -15.98
C TYR A 155 -11.80 4.04 -15.11
N LEU A 156 -13.10 4.07 -15.43
CA LEU A 156 -14.04 3.06 -15.01
C LEU A 156 -13.99 1.91 -16.00
N MET A 157 -13.95 0.69 -15.47
CA MET A 157 -13.91 -0.55 -16.25
C MET A 157 -15.30 -1.17 -16.27
N SER A 158 -15.67 -1.75 -17.42
CA SER A 158 -16.84 -2.61 -17.52
C SER A 158 -16.52 -4.02 -17.05
N GLU A 159 -17.52 -4.70 -16.49
CA GLU A 159 -17.49 -6.15 -16.23
C GLU A 159 -17.90 -6.95 -17.48
N THR A 160 -18.47 -6.28 -18.49
CA THR A 160 -18.88 -6.87 -19.76
C THR A 160 -17.69 -6.94 -20.73
N PRO A 161 -17.31 -8.13 -21.23
CA PRO A 161 -16.23 -8.26 -22.20
C PRO A 161 -16.47 -7.42 -23.46
N GLY A 162 -15.42 -6.75 -23.95
CA GLY A 162 -15.47 -5.94 -25.17
C GLY A 162 -15.97 -4.50 -24.98
N VAL A 163 -16.56 -4.17 -23.83
CA VAL A 163 -16.97 -2.78 -23.52
C VAL A 163 -15.74 -1.95 -23.16
N LYS A 164 -15.61 -0.78 -23.79
CA LYS A 164 -14.46 0.11 -23.61
C LYS A 164 -14.54 0.83 -22.24
N PRO A 165 -13.40 1.01 -21.55
CA PRO A 165 -13.36 1.79 -20.31
C PRO A 165 -13.80 3.25 -20.51
N ALA A 166 -14.51 3.81 -19.54
CA ALA A 166 -14.89 5.23 -19.53
C ALA A 166 -13.87 6.06 -18.76
N LYS A 167 -13.30 7.08 -19.39
CA LYS A 167 -12.40 8.03 -18.73
C LYS A 167 -13.22 9.00 -17.87
N VAL A 168 -12.93 9.05 -16.58
CA VAL A 168 -13.64 9.92 -15.61
C VAL A 168 -12.75 11.01 -15.02
N PHE A 169 -11.42 10.89 -15.19
CA PHE A 169 -10.48 11.92 -14.83
C PHE A 169 -9.32 11.96 -15.84
N GLU A 170 -8.82 13.16 -16.11
CA GLU A 170 -7.62 13.38 -16.90
C GLU A 170 -6.86 14.61 -16.40
N TYR A 171 -5.58 14.39 -16.12
CA TYR A 171 -4.58 15.44 -16.01
C TYR A 171 -3.51 15.18 -17.06
N GLN A 172 -3.34 16.10 -18.00
CA GLN A 172 -2.43 15.99 -19.14
C GLN A 172 -1.45 17.15 -19.12
N VAL A 173 -0.17 16.86 -19.38
CA VAL A 173 0.89 17.86 -19.55
C VAL A 173 1.57 17.56 -20.87
N GLU A 174 1.55 18.53 -21.77
CA GLU A 174 2.22 18.41 -23.06
C GLU A 174 3.74 18.60 -22.91
N GLU A 175 4.50 18.18 -23.91
CA GLU A 175 5.94 18.33 -23.90
C GLU A 175 6.35 19.81 -23.75
N GLY A 176 7.32 20.07 -22.87
CA GLY A 176 7.79 21.41 -22.54
C GLY A 176 6.91 22.19 -21.55
N GLN A 177 5.70 21.73 -21.24
CA GLN A 177 4.83 22.38 -20.26
C GLN A 177 5.24 22.06 -18.82
N LYS A 178 4.95 23.00 -17.91
CA LYS A 178 5.20 22.82 -16.48
C LYS A 178 4.06 22.00 -15.86
N ALA A 179 4.41 20.86 -15.27
CA ALA A 179 3.47 20.07 -14.47
C ALA A 179 3.18 20.75 -13.12
N LYS A 180 1.95 20.60 -12.62
CA LYS A 180 1.56 20.94 -11.24
C LYS A 180 2.15 19.88 -10.33
N THR A 181 3.20 20.20 -9.60
CA THR A 181 3.97 19.22 -8.83
C THR A 181 3.22 18.62 -7.65
N VAL A 182 2.24 19.32 -7.10
CA VAL A 182 1.32 18.80 -6.08
C VAL A 182 -0.07 19.32 -6.41
N ASN A 183 -1.07 18.45 -6.39
CA ASN A 183 -2.46 18.88 -6.56
C ASN A 183 -3.44 17.96 -5.85
N THR A 184 -4.63 18.48 -5.58
CA THR A 184 -5.80 17.74 -5.12
C THR A 184 -6.99 18.19 -5.93
N GLU A 185 -7.66 17.26 -6.60
CA GLU A 185 -8.81 17.51 -7.45
C GLU A 185 -9.96 16.57 -7.08
N VAL A 186 -11.17 16.99 -7.44
CA VAL A 186 -12.37 16.16 -7.33
C VAL A 186 -12.86 15.86 -8.74
N PHE A 187 -13.11 14.58 -9.02
CA PHE A 187 -13.77 14.13 -10.25
C PHE A 187 -15.08 13.45 -9.91
N SER A 188 -16.13 13.73 -10.68
CA SER A 188 -17.44 13.13 -10.44
C SER A 188 -17.71 11.97 -11.38
N VAL A 189 -18.23 10.86 -10.83
CA VAL A 189 -18.78 9.76 -11.61
C VAL A 189 -20.26 10.00 -11.81
N GLU A 190 -20.60 10.48 -13.01
CA GLU A 190 -21.96 10.81 -13.41
C GLU A 190 -22.59 9.70 -14.25
N ALA A 191 -23.90 9.78 -14.45
CA ALA A 191 -24.67 8.76 -15.17
C ALA A 191 -24.19 8.51 -16.61
N ASP A 192 -23.62 9.52 -17.27
CA ASP A 192 -23.09 9.41 -18.64
C ASP A 192 -21.80 8.56 -18.71
N ALA A 193 -20.95 8.63 -17.68
CA ALA A 193 -19.75 7.81 -17.58
C ALA A 193 -20.13 6.36 -17.25
N VAL A 194 -21.15 6.18 -16.41
CA VAL A 194 -21.66 4.88 -16.01
C VAL A 194 -22.38 4.17 -17.18
N SER A 195 -23.10 4.91 -18.03
CA SER A 195 -23.76 4.30 -19.19
C SER A 195 -22.77 3.74 -20.22
N LYS A 196 -21.56 4.32 -20.31
CA LYS A 196 -20.49 3.87 -21.22
C LYS A 196 -19.85 2.53 -20.84
N ILE A 197 -20.04 2.07 -19.60
CA ILE A 197 -19.42 0.85 -19.07
C ILE A 197 -20.43 -0.28 -18.79
N ARG A 198 -21.70 -0.09 -19.17
CA ARG A 198 -22.76 -1.08 -19.02
C ARG A 198 -23.05 -1.80 -20.31
#